data_AF-A0A642C7C3-F1
#
_entry.id   AF-A0A642C7C3-F1
#
_cell.length_a   1.000
_cell.length_b   1.000
_cell.length_c   1.000
_cell.angle_alpha   90.00
_cell.angle_beta   90.00
_cell.angle_gamma   90.00
#
_symmetry.space_group_name_H-M   'P 1'
#
loop_
_entity.id
_entity.type
_entity.pdbx_description
1 polymer ?
#
loop_
_entity_poly.entity_id
_entity_poly.type
_entity_poly.pdbx_seq_one_letter_code
_entity_poly.pdbx_strand_id
1 'polypeptide(L)'
;AKMFAKRTHFIHLRSTAAMPGGNFIESSHLAGRGHIIDLIRIFEKENPGLPMRIDHGRMMLGDEDKGYNPGYSFYGRMLALAQVEGMMTVVDDEIKRQMKL
;
A
#
# COMPACT_ATOMS: atom_id res chain seq x y z
N ALA A 1 3.27 10.13 8.90
CA ALA A 1 2.22 10.58 7.97
C ALA A 1 1.52 11.86 8.43
N LYS A 2 0.79 11.86 9.57
CA LYS A 2 -0.05 12.98 10.06
C LYS A 2 0.57 14.39 9.89
N MET A 3 1.81 14.61 10.34
CA MET A 3 2.48 15.92 10.30
C MET A 3 2.57 16.54 8.89
N PHE A 4 2.70 15.71 7.84
CA PHE A 4 2.96 16.18 6.48
C PHE A 4 1.86 15.81 5.49
N ALA A 5 0.74 15.25 5.94
CA ALA A 5 -0.28 14.69 5.05
C ALA A 5 -0.78 15.70 3.99
N LYS A 6 -1.01 16.96 4.41
CA LYS A 6 -1.48 18.06 3.55
C LYS A 6 -0.43 18.57 2.54
N ARG A 7 0.84 18.19 2.70
CA ARG A 7 1.95 18.56 1.80
C ARG A 7 2.44 17.37 0.97
N THR A 8 1.85 16.20 1.14
CA THR A 8 2.15 15.03 0.31
C THR A 8 1.41 15.16 -1.01
N HIS A 9 2.08 14.90 -2.13
CA HIS A 9 1.50 14.97 -3.47
C HIS A 9 1.43 13.61 -4.18
N PHE A 10 2.07 12.58 -3.62
CA PHE A 10 2.03 11.21 -4.13
C PHE A 10 2.47 10.20 -3.05
N ILE A 11 1.95 8.97 -3.09
CA ILE A 11 2.29 7.91 -2.13
C ILE A 11 2.70 6.61 -2.83
N HIS A 12 3.76 5.99 -2.33
CA HIS A 12 4.09 4.59 -2.57
C HIS A 12 3.56 3.76 -1.40
N LEU A 13 2.47 3.02 -1.62
CA LEU A 13 1.88 2.12 -0.65
C LEU A 13 2.52 0.74 -0.79
N ARG A 14 3.61 0.50 -0.08
CA ARG A 14 4.19 -0.83 0.11
C ARG A 14 4.65 -1.02 1.55
N SER A 15 4.97 -2.26 1.90
CA SER A 15 5.43 -2.62 3.24
C SER A 15 6.67 -3.48 3.19
N THR A 16 7.51 -3.36 4.22
CA THR A 16 8.68 -4.21 4.42
C THR A 16 8.59 -4.94 5.75
N ALA A 17 9.23 -6.12 5.83
CA ALA A 17 9.49 -6.82 7.08
C ALA A 17 10.94 -6.56 7.48
N ALA A 18 11.13 -5.88 8.62
CA ALA A 18 12.45 -5.66 9.19
C ALA A 18 12.93 -6.92 9.91
N MET A 19 14.21 -7.21 9.81
CA MET A 19 14.89 -8.36 10.39
C MET A 19 15.99 -7.90 11.37
N PRO A 20 16.50 -8.79 12.24
CA PRO A 20 17.64 -8.48 13.08
C PRO A 20 18.84 -7.96 12.26
N GLY A 21 19.61 -7.05 12.84
CA GLY A 21 20.78 -6.45 12.18
C GLY A 21 20.46 -5.36 11.15
N GLY A 22 19.21 -4.92 11.04
CA GLY A 22 18.83 -3.81 10.14
C GLY A 22 18.51 -4.22 8.71
N ASN A 23 18.59 -5.53 8.41
CA ASN A 23 18.15 -6.08 7.12
C ASN A 23 16.62 -6.00 6.98
N PHE A 24 16.12 -6.05 5.75
CA PHE A 24 14.69 -6.13 5.48
C PHE A 24 14.39 -6.89 4.19
N ILE A 25 13.15 -7.34 4.05
CA ILE A 25 12.59 -7.87 2.81
C ILE A 25 11.28 -7.15 2.47
N GLU A 26 10.94 -7.09 1.19
CA GLU A 26 9.60 -6.64 0.77
C GLU A 26 8.55 -7.60 1.33
N SER A 27 7.49 -7.04 1.92
CA SER A 27 6.41 -7.78 2.56
C SER A 27 5.13 -7.69 1.74
N SER A 28 4.15 -8.52 2.11
CA SER A 28 2.77 -8.31 1.67
C SER A 28 2.28 -6.93 2.10
N HIS A 29 1.45 -6.29 1.28
CA HIS A 29 0.78 -5.02 1.60
C HIS A 29 -0.14 -5.14 2.81
N LEU A 30 -0.55 -6.37 3.16
CA LEU A 30 -1.36 -6.68 4.34
C LEU A 30 -0.54 -6.87 5.63
N ALA A 31 0.80 -6.88 5.55
CA ALA A 31 1.67 -7.24 6.67
C ALA A 31 2.89 -6.30 6.74
N GLY A 32 3.89 -6.67 7.53
CA GLY A 32 5.11 -5.88 7.71
C GLY A 32 4.87 -4.62 8.54
N ARG A 33 5.79 -3.67 8.44
CA ARG A 33 5.84 -2.47 9.30
C ARG A 33 5.25 -1.21 8.67
N GLY A 34 4.63 -1.32 7.49
CA GLY A 34 4.09 -0.17 6.77
C GLY A 34 2.77 0.36 7.33
N HIS A 35 2.01 -0.45 8.09
CA HIS A 35 0.70 -0.09 8.65
C HIS A 35 -0.21 0.57 7.60
N ILE A 36 -0.35 -0.06 6.43
CA ILE A 36 -0.94 0.55 5.23
C ILE A 36 -2.38 1.03 5.47
N ILE A 37 -3.21 0.27 6.20
CA ILE A 37 -4.59 0.67 6.51
C ILE A 37 -4.61 2.00 7.27
N ASP A 38 -3.71 2.20 8.24
CA ASP A 38 -3.65 3.44 9.01
C ASP A 38 -3.15 4.62 8.16
N LEU A 39 -2.25 4.36 7.19
CA LEU A 39 -1.85 5.37 6.22
C LEU A 39 -3.03 5.78 5.34
N ILE A 40 -3.80 4.83 4.81
CA ILE A 40 -5.00 5.09 4.01
C ILE A 40 -5.97 5.96 4.83
N ARG A 41 -6.30 5.57 6.07
CA ARG A 41 -7.17 6.37 6.97
C ARG A 41 -6.68 7.80 7.16
N ILE A 42 -5.38 8.00 7.35
CA ILE A 42 -4.80 9.33 7.52
C ILE A 42 -4.96 10.15 6.25
N PHE A 43 -4.66 9.59 5.09
CA PHE A 43 -4.66 10.35 3.84
C PHE A 43 -6.06 10.58 3.29
N GLU A 44 -6.98 9.62 3.38
CA GLU A 44 -8.40 9.84 3.02
C GLU A 44 -9.03 10.95 3.86
N LYS A 45 -8.61 11.10 5.13
CA LYS A 45 -9.10 12.17 6.00
C LYS A 45 -8.41 13.52 5.77
N GLU A 46 -7.09 13.53 5.68
CA GLU A 46 -6.29 14.77 5.73
C GLU A 46 -5.94 15.34 4.35
N ASN A 47 -5.98 14.52 3.30
CA ASN A 47 -5.64 14.90 1.92
C ASN A 47 -6.38 13.99 0.90
N PRO A 48 -7.71 14.08 0.84
CA PRO A 48 -8.54 13.20 0.00
C PRO A 48 -8.21 13.36 -1.49
N GLY A 49 -8.27 12.25 -2.25
CA GLY A 49 -7.97 12.23 -3.69
C GLY A 49 -6.48 12.26 -4.03
N LEU A 50 -5.59 12.15 -3.04
CA LEU A 50 -4.15 12.06 -3.23
C LEU A 50 -3.77 10.79 -4.03
N PRO A 51 -3.07 10.90 -5.17
CA PRO A 51 -2.74 9.72 -5.96
C PRO A 51 -1.77 8.79 -5.24
N MET A 52 -2.01 7.48 -5.37
CA MET A 52 -1.21 6.44 -4.72
C MET A 52 -0.85 5.33 -5.72
N ARG A 53 0.32 4.71 -5.53
CA ARG A 53 0.72 3.48 -6.25
C ARG A 53 1.16 2.41 -5.29
N ILE A 54 0.95 1.14 -5.63
CA ILE A 54 1.37 -0.01 -4.79
C ILE A 54 2.89 -0.26 -4.75
N ASP A 55 3.65 0.52 -5.51
CA ASP A 55 5.10 0.43 -5.68
C ASP A 55 5.61 -0.91 -6.23
N HIS A 56 5.88 -1.89 -5.36
CA HIS A 56 6.49 -3.17 -5.71
C HIS A 56 5.52 -4.34 -5.50
N GLY A 57 5.73 -5.43 -6.24
CA GLY A 57 5.01 -6.69 -6.11
C GLY A 57 5.97 -7.89 -6.05
N ARG A 58 5.48 -8.99 -5.48
CA ARG A 58 6.23 -10.26 -5.46
C ARG A 58 6.24 -10.89 -6.84
N MET A 59 7.38 -11.39 -7.27
CA MET A 59 7.45 -12.23 -8.46
C MET A 59 6.70 -13.54 -8.19
N MET A 60 5.75 -13.89 -9.05
CA MET A 60 4.88 -15.04 -8.86
C MET A 60 4.26 -15.53 -10.17
N LEU A 61 3.78 -16.78 -10.17
CA LEU A 61 2.96 -17.35 -11.24
C LEU A 61 3.62 -17.31 -12.63
N GLY A 62 4.94 -17.55 -12.71
CA GLY A 62 5.67 -17.58 -13.98
C GLY A 62 6.11 -16.20 -14.49
N ASP A 63 5.97 -15.15 -13.67
CA ASP A 63 6.54 -13.83 -13.96
C ASP A 63 8.07 -13.84 -14.05
N GLU A 64 8.74 -14.82 -13.42
CA GLU A 64 10.19 -14.99 -13.43
C GLU A 64 10.77 -15.19 -14.85
N ASP A 65 10.00 -15.79 -15.76
CA ASP A 65 10.42 -16.09 -17.13
C ASP A 65 10.10 -14.94 -18.11
N LYS A 66 9.53 -13.82 -17.62
CA LYS A 66 9.03 -12.72 -18.47
C LYS A 66 10.00 -11.55 -18.62
N GLY A 67 11.14 -11.59 -17.94
CA GLY A 67 12.14 -10.51 -18.02
C GLY A 67 11.68 -9.18 -17.41
N TYR A 68 10.76 -9.22 -16.43
CA TYR A 68 10.34 -8.02 -15.72
C TYR A 68 11.47 -7.43 -14.87
N ASN A 69 11.44 -6.10 -14.69
CA ASN A 69 12.31 -5.44 -13.72
C ASN A 69 12.01 -5.96 -12.30
N PRO A 70 13.04 -6.17 -11.45
CA PRO A 70 12.85 -6.66 -10.08
C PRO A 70 11.82 -5.83 -9.30
N GLY A 71 10.81 -6.49 -8.74
CA GLY A 71 9.73 -5.85 -7.99
C GLY A 71 8.61 -5.23 -8.83
N TYR A 72 8.71 -5.24 -10.16
CA TYR A 72 7.73 -4.62 -11.07
C TYR A 72 6.95 -5.63 -11.93
N SER A 73 6.95 -6.90 -11.53
CA SER A 73 6.22 -7.95 -12.25
C SER A 73 4.70 -7.72 -12.24
N PHE A 74 4.01 -8.29 -13.21
CA PHE A 74 2.59 -8.01 -13.43
C PHE A 74 1.71 -8.62 -12.34
N TYR A 75 1.80 -9.94 -12.11
CA TYR A 75 0.91 -10.62 -11.17
C TYR A 75 1.11 -10.14 -9.74
N GLY A 76 2.36 -9.92 -9.34
CA GLY A 76 2.68 -9.39 -8.01
C GLY A 76 2.05 -8.03 -7.73
N ARG A 77 2.15 -7.10 -8.70
CA ARG A 77 1.60 -5.76 -8.58
C ARG A 77 0.08 -5.73 -8.70
N MET A 78 -0.50 -6.62 -9.50
CA MET A 78 -1.95 -6.78 -9.59
C MET A 78 -2.55 -7.29 -8.27
N LEU A 79 -1.92 -8.28 -7.63
CA LEU A 79 -2.34 -8.76 -6.31
C LEU A 79 -2.24 -7.65 -5.26
N ALA A 80 -1.12 -6.92 -5.23
CA ALA A 80 -0.93 -5.80 -4.33
C ALA A 80 -1.99 -4.71 -4.52
N LEU A 81 -2.34 -4.39 -5.77
CA LEU A 81 -3.40 -3.44 -6.10
C LEU A 81 -4.75 -3.90 -5.53
N ALA A 82 -5.14 -5.15 -5.78
CA ALA A 82 -6.39 -5.70 -5.26
C ALA A 82 -6.47 -5.67 -3.72
N GLN A 83 -5.36 -5.97 -3.04
CA GLN A 83 -5.27 -5.86 -1.57
C GLN A 83 -5.50 -4.41 -1.10
N VAL A 84 -4.84 -3.45 -1.75
CA VAL A 84 -4.96 -2.03 -1.40
C VAL A 84 -6.36 -1.49 -1.71
N GLU A 85 -6.94 -1.82 -2.86
CA GLU A 85 -8.32 -1.43 -3.20
C GLU A 85 -9.34 -1.98 -2.20
N GLY A 86 -9.16 -3.22 -1.74
CA GLY A 86 -9.98 -3.80 -0.67
C GLY A 86 -9.85 -3.03 0.65
N MET A 87 -8.62 -2.69 1.06
CA MET A 87 -8.40 -1.87 2.26
C MET A 87 -9.03 -0.48 2.14
N MET A 88 -8.89 0.19 0.98
CA MET A 88 -9.50 1.50 0.73
C MET A 88 -11.02 1.44 0.79
N THR A 89 -11.63 0.42 0.18
CA THR A 89 -13.09 0.21 0.21
C THR A 89 -13.63 0.13 1.64
N VAL A 90 -12.93 -0.58 2.53
CA VAL A 90 -13.32 -0.68 3.95
C VAL A 90 -13.19 0.67 4.65
N VAL A 91 -12.07 1.39 4.46
CA VAL A 91 -11.85 2.70 5.08
C VAL A 91 -12.89 3.72 4.61
N ASP A 92 -13.25 3.70 3.33
CA ASP A 92 -14.31 4.57 2.79
C ASP A 92 -15.68 4.29 3.46
N ASP A 93 -16.02 3.02 3.69
CA ASP A 93 -17.24 2.65 4.42
C ASP A 93 -17.18 3.11 5.88
N GLU A 94 -16.04 2.93 6.57
CA GLU A 94 -15.82 3.42 7.94
C GLU A 94 -16.08 4.93 8.04
N ILE A 95 -15.49 5.72 7.14
CA ILE A 95 -15.65 7.19 7.11
C ILE A 95 -17.10 7.58 6.85
N LYS A 96 -17.75 6.97 5.85
CA LYS A 96 -19.17 7.24 5.52
C LYS A 96 -20.11 6.94 6.68
N ARG A 97 -19.85 5.88 7.46
CA ARG A 97 -20.66 5.55 8.65
C ARG A 97 -20.45 6.55 9.78
N GLN A 98 -19.23 7.01 10.01
CA GLN A 98 -18.95 8.02 11.04
C GLN A 98 -19.62 9.37 10.72
N MET A 99 -19.74 9.75 9.44
CA MET A 99 -20.45 10.97 9.02
C MET A 99 -21.98 10.91 9.20
N LYS A 100 -22.55 9.72 9.40
CA LYS A 100 -24.00 9.52 9.60
C LYS A 100 -24.43 9.58 11.06
N LEU A 101 -23.48 9.63 12.00
CA LEU A 101 -23.69 9.77 13.44
C LEU A 101 -23.46 11.23 13.85
#